data_AF-A0A2E0SIJ9-F1
#
_entry.id   AF-A0A2E0SIJ9-F1
#
_cell.length_a   1.000
_cell.length_b   1.000
_cell.length_c   1.000
_cell.angle_alpha   90.00
_cell.angle_beta   90.00
_cell.angle_gamma   90.00
#
_symmetry.space_group_name_H-M   'P 1'
#
loop_
_entity.id
_entity.type
_entity.pdbx_description
1 polymer ?
#
loop_
_entity_poly.entity_id
_entity_poly.type
_entity_poly.pdbx_seq_one_letter_code
_entity_poly.pdbx_strand_id
1 'polypeptide(L)'
;MLNHLPSRKYLVWPLTVLSLLLLAAPASAAALDNDPQIKASIGKALDYLAREQRRQGYWEANGGQYRVAMTALAGMALASEGSTPSRGRFAPQIKAGVEYLLDTARPNGLIG
;
A
#
# COMPACT_ATOMS: atom_id res chain seq x y z
N MET A 1 -20.66 29.80 61.33
CA MET A 1 -20.05 28.63 60.67
C MET A 1 -19.63 29.07 59.27
N LEU A 2 -18.35 28.92 58.94
CA LEU A 2 -17.72 29.46 57.74
C LEU A 2 -18.26 28.78 56.47
N ASN A 3 -18.73 29.56 55.48
CA ASN A 3 -18.95 29.08 54.12
C ASN A 3 -17.64 29.18 53.34
N HIS A 4 -16.97 28.05 53.13
CA HIS A 4 -15.74 27.95 52.36
C HIS A 4 -16.09 27.97 50.85
N LEU A 5 -15.81 29.08 50.17
CA LEU A 5 -15.88 29.16 48.71
C LEU A 5 -14.83 28.22 48.08
N PRO A 6 -15.19 27.31 47.15
CA PRO A 6 -14.21 26.45 46.51
C PRO A 6 -13.31 27.27 45.58
N SER A 7 -12.00 27.06 45.71
CA SER A 7 -10.96 27.87 45.10
C SER A 7 -11.04 27.87 43.56
N ARG A 8 -10.85 29.05 42.96
CA ARG A 8 -10.80 29.37 41.52
C ARG A 8 -9.86 28.47 40.67
N LYS A 9 -9.06 27.61 41.31
CA LYS A 9 -8.08 26.67 40.70
C LYS A 9 -8.74 25.43 40.09
N TYR A 10 -9.91 25.01 40.60
CA TYR A 10 -10.62 23.81 40.13
C TYR A 10 -11.36 24.03 38.79
N LEU A 11 -11.61 25.28 38.40
CA LEU A 11 -12.26 25.63 37.12
C LEU A 11 -11.27 25.69 35.95
N VAL A 12 -10.00 25.99 36.21
CA VAL A 12 -8.97 26.16 35.16
C VAL A 12 -8.45 24.82 34.65
N TRP A 13 -8.46 23.80 35.51
CA TRP A 13 -8.00 22.44 35.21
C TRP A 13 -8.81 21.70 34.13
N PRO A 14 -10.16 21.70 34.14
CA PRO A 14 -10.93 21.08 33.06
C PRO A 14 -10.77 21.84 31.73
N LEU A 15 -10.53 23.16 31.77
CA LEU A 15 -10.29 23.98 30.58
C LEU A 15 -8.94 23.70 29.91
N THR A 16 -7.87 23.48 30.70
CA THR A 16 -6.57 23.07 30.14
C THR A 16 -6.57 21.63 29.62
N VAL A 17 -7.26 20.70 30.29
CA VAL A 17 -7.41 19.31 29.81
C VAL A 17 -8.23 19.27 28.51
N LEU A 18 -9.27 20.10 28.38
CA LEU A 18 -10.07 20.20 27.17
C LEU A 18 -9.26 20.80 25.99
N SER A 19 -8.45 21.84 26.23
CA SER A 19 -7.55 22.38 25.19
C SER A 19 -6.47 21.40 24.74
N LEU A 20 -5.98 20.53 25.64
CA LEU A 20 -4.99 19.50 25.28
C LEU A 20 -5.62 18.36 24.46
N LEU A 21 -6.90 18.06 24.68
CA LEU A 21 -7.67 17.09 23.90
C LEU A 21 -8.03 17.59 22.49
N LEU A 22 -8.28 18.90 22.31
CA LEU A 22 -8.56 19.49 20.99
C LEU A 22 -7.32 19.59 20.08
N LEU A 23 -6.10 19.67 20.64
CA LEU A 23 -4.86 19.71 19.87
C LEU A 23 -4.38 18.31 19.41
N ALA A 24 -4.98 17.25 19.95
CA ALA A 24 -4.72 15.86 19.59
C ALA A 24 -5.72 15.30 18.54
N ALA A 25 -6.46 16.17 17.84
CA ALA A 25 -7.24 15.74 16.69
C ALA A 25 -6.25 15.18 15.64
N PRO A 26 -6.43 13.93 15.17
CA PRO A 26 -5.56 13.41 14.13
C PRO A 26 -5.71 14.31 12.92
N ALA A 27 -4.62 14.94 12.46
CA ALA A 27 -4.58 15.50 11.13
C ALA A 27 -5.03 14.38 10.19
N SER A 28 -6.18 14.55 9.54
CA SER A 28 -6.91 13.47 8.88
C SER A 28 -6.06 12.87 7.75
N ALA A 29 -5.32 11.81 8.06
CA ALA A 29 -4.55 11.03 7.08
C ALA A 29 -5.45 10.42 5.99
N ALA A 30 -6.76 10.33 6.25
CA ALA A 30 -7.77 9.84 5.31
C ALA A 30 -7.95 10.73 4.06
N ALA A 31 -7.52 11.99 4.11
CA ALA A 31 -7.66 12.89 2.96
C ALA A 31 -6.73 12.53 1.79
N LEU A 32 -5.56 11.94 2.05
CA LEU A 32 -4.60 11.54 1.01
C LEU A 32 -4.98 10.23 0.31
N ASP A 33 -5.66 9.32 1.00
CA ASP A 33 -6.02 7.99 0.50
C ASP A 33 -7.10 8.01 -0.60
N ASN A 34 -7.83 9.13 -0.72
CA ASN A 34 -8.96 9.27 -1.64
C ASN A 34 -8.76 10.29 -2.76
N ASP A 35 -7.54 10.80 -2.96
CA ASP A 35 -7.26 11.70 -4.08
C ASP A 35 -7.52 10.97 -5.42
N PRO A 36 -8.50 11.42 -6.23
CA PRO A 36 -8.82 10.79 -7.51
C PRO A 36 -7.65 10.80 -8.49
N GLN A 37 -6.78 11.82 -8.45
CA GLN A 37 -5.62 11.93 -9.33
C GLN A 37 -4.56 10.88 -9.00
N ILE A 38 -4.35 10.59 -7.71
CA ILE A 38 -3.45 9.53 -7.26
C ILE A 38 -3.99 8.17 -7.71
N LYS A 39 -5.27 7.88 -7.45
CA LYS A 39 -5.92 6.63 -7.88
C LYS A 39 -5.86 6.43 -9.40
N ALA A 40 -6.09 7.48 -10.17
CA ALA A 40 -5.97 7.43 -11.63
C ALA A 40 -4.54 7.15 -12.09
N SER A 41 -3.54 7.73 -11.41
CA SER A 41 -2.13 7.53 -11.73
C SER A 41 -1.68 6.09 -11.41
N ILE A 42 -2.10 5.56 -10.26
CA ILE A 42 -1.87 4.15 -9.87
C ILE A 42 -2.50 3.23 -10.91
N GLY A 43 -3.77 3.43 -11.26
CA GLY A 43 -4.46 2.61 -12.26
C GLY A 43 -3.74 2.59 -13.61
N LYS A 44 -3.28 3.74 -14.09
CA LYS A 44 -2.50 3.84 -15.33
C LYS A 44 -1.18 3.08 -15.27
N ALA A 45 -0.47 3.16 -14.14
CA ALA A 45 0.80 2.46 -13.94
C ALA A 45 0.62 0.93 -13.89
N LEU A 46 -0.40 0.44 -13.17
CA LEU A 46 -0.72 -0.98 -13.11
C LEU A 46 -1.17 -1.51 -14.48
N ASP A 47 -1.96 -0.74 -15.22
CA ASP A 47 -2.38 -1.10 -16.57
C ASP A 47 -1.19 -1.14 -17.54
N TYR A 48 -0.22 -0.25 -17.36
CA TYR A 48 1.04 -0.31 -18.09
C TYR A 48 1.82 -1.58 -17.76
N LEU A 49 2.00 -1.90 -16.48
CA LEU A 49 2.68 -3.13 -16.06
C LEU A 49 2.01 -4.38 -16.64
N ALA A 50 0.68 -4.45 -16.58
CA ALA A 50 -0.08 -5.56 -17.11
C ALA A 50 0.10 -5.74 -18.63
N ARG A 51 0.24 -4.63 -19.38
CA ARG A 51 0.51 -4.66 -20.83
C ARG A 51 1.96 -5.01 -21.17
N GLU A 52 2.92 -4.60 -20.34
CA GLU A 52 4.34 -4.83 -20.61
C GLU A 52 4.77 -6.28 -20.34
N GLN A 53 3.95 -7.05 -19.59
CA GLN A 53 4.21 -8.46 -19.34
C GLN A 53 4.42 -9.23 -20.64
N ARG A 54 5.50 -10.00 -20.72
CA ARG A 54 5.76 -10.85 -21.89
C ARG A 54 4.80 -12.02 -21.92
N ARG A 55 4.60 -12.59 -23.11
CA ARG A 55 3.72 -13.76 -23.34
C ARG A 55 4.05 -14.96 -22.42
N GLN A 56 5.29 -15.07 -21.97
CA GLN A 56 5.77 -16.12 -21.08
C GLN A 56 5.58 -15.80 -19.58
N GLY A 57 4.92 -14.69 -19.24
CA GLY A 57 4.55 -14.34 -17.86
C GLY A 57 5.55 -13.46 -17.11
N TYR A 58 6.72 -13.15 -17.67
CA TYR A 58 7.75 -12.35 -16.99
C TYR A 58 7.80 -10.88 -17.44
N TRP A 59 8.46 -10.07 -16.62
CA TRP A 59 8.91 -8.71 -16.94
C TRP A 59 10.43 -8.66 -17.04
N GLU A 60 10.96 -7.69 -17.77
CA GLU A 60 12.40 -7.53 -17.98
C GLU A 60 12.76 -6.04 -18.02
N ALA A 61 14.04 -5.73 -17.83
CA ALA A 61 14.61 -4.39 -18.00
C ALA A 61 15.82 -4.43 -18.93
N ASN A 62 16.25 -3.27 -19.42
CA ASN A 62 17.50 -3.10 -20.19
C ASN A 62 17.70 -4.14 -21.32
N GLY A 63 16.67 -4.35 -22.15
CA GLY A 63 16.76 -5.25 -23.31
C GLY A 63 16.80 -6.74 -22.96
N GLY A 64 16.18 -7.15 -21.85
CA GLY A 64 15.98 -8.56 -21.51
C GLY A 64 16.71 -9.07 -20.27
N GLN A 65 17.25 -8.16 -19.47
CA GLN A 65 17.93 -8.44 -18.22
C GLN A 65 16.95 -8.42 -17.02
N TYR A 66 17.43 -8.94 -15.88
CA TYR A 66 16.74 -8.87 -14.58
C TYR A 66 15.33 -9.51 -14.56
N ARG A 67 15.11 -10.57 -15.34
CA ARG A 67 13.76 -11.15 -15.51
C ARG A 67 13.09 -11.57 -14.20
N VAL A 68 13.82 -12.28 -13.34
CA VAL A 68 13.32 -12.72 -12.02
C VAL A 68 13.01 -11.53 -11.13
N ALA A 69 13.96 -10.60 -10.98
CA ALA A 69 13.80 -9.43 -10.11
C ALA A 69 12.65 -8.53 -10.58
N MET A 70 12.57 -8.23 -11.88
CA MET A 70 11.51 -7.42 -12.45
C MET A 70 10.14 -8.09 -12.34
N THR A 71 10.07 -9.41 -12.52
CA THR A 71 8.82 -10.16 -12.37
C THR A 71 8.34 -10.17 -10.93
N ALA A 72 9.24 -10.36 -9.96
CA ALA A 72 8.90 -10.30 -8.54
C ALA A 72 8.37 -8.90 -8.15
N LEU A 73 9.05 -7.84 -8.59
CA LEU A 73 8.62 -6.47 -8.30
C LEU A 73 7.28 -6.11 -8.95
N ALA A 74 7.11 -6.43 -10.25
CA ALA A 74 5.87 -6.18 -10.96
C ALA A 74 4.70 -6.99 -10.38
N GLY A 75 4.94 -8.26 -10.05
CA GLY A 75 3.95 -9.13 -9.40
C GLY A 75 3.50 -8.59 -8.05
N MET A 76 4.43 -8.10 -7.21
CA MET A 76 4.09 -7.46 -5.95
C MET A 76 3.26 -6.19 -6.15
N ALA A 77 3.64 -5.32 -7.10
CA ALA A 77 2.90 -4.10 -7.38
C ALA A 77 1.45 -4.39 -7.81
N LEU A 78 1.24 -5.39 -8.67
CA LEU A 78 -0.10 -5.83 -9.10
C LEU A 78 -0.91 -6.42 -7.93
N ALA A 79 -0.26 -7.20 -7.06
CA ALA A 79 -0.92 -7.79 -5.90
C ALA A 79 -1.30 -6.75 -4.83
N SER A 80 -0.49 -5.68 -4.68
CA SER A 80 -0.77 -4.59 -3.73
C SER A 80 -2.05 -3.80 -4.04
N GLU A 81 -2.58 -3.89 -5.26
CA GLU A 81 -3.90 -3.35 -5.61
C GLU A 81 -5.05 -4.14 -4.96
N GLY A 82 -4.80 -5.37 -4.51
CA GLY A 82 -5.79 -6.28 -3.93
C GLY A 82 -6.15 -7.47 -4.81
N SER A 83 -5.61 -7.53 -6.04
CA SER A 83 -5.72 -8.69 -6.91
C SER A 83 -4.91 -9.89 -6.38
N THR A 84 -5.40 -11.10 -6.57
CA THR A 84 -4.75 -12.37 -6.21
C THR A 84 -4.54 -13.24 -7.45
N PRO A 85 -3.75 -14.33 -7.41
CA PRO A 85 -3.60 -15.24 -8.56
C PRO A 85 -4.91 -15.89 -9.04
N SER A 86 -5.98 -15.86 -8.23
CA SER A 86 -7.27 -16.50 -8.54
C SER A 86 -8.44 -15.53 -8.71
N ARG A 87 -8.32 -14.27 -8.26
CA ARG A 87 -9.41 -13.28 -8.28
C ARG A 87 -8.85 -11.87 -8.44
N GLY A 88 -9.61 -11.00 -9.12
CA GLY A 88 -9.29 -9.59 -9.26
C GLY A 88 -8.92 -9.23 -10.70
N ARG A 89 -8.71 -7.93 -10.94
CA ARG A 89 -8.48 -7.39 -12.28
C ARG A 89 -7.17 -7.90 -12.88
N PHE A 90 -6.14 -8.05 -12.06
CA PHE A 90 -4.80 -8.45 -12.50
C PHE A 90 -4.48 -9.93 -12.20
N ALA A 91 -5.50 -10.74 -11.90
CA ALA A 91 -5.32 -12.16 -11.58
C ALA A 91 -4.54 -12.95 -12.65
N PRO A 92 -4.83 -12.85 -13.97
CA PRO A 92 -4.08 -13.63 -14.95
C PRO A 92 -2.61 -13.22 -15.03
N GLN A 93 -2.30 -11.92 -14.89
CA GLN A 93 -0.92 -11.43 -14.90
C GLN A 93 -0.14 -11.89 -13.68
N ILE A 94 -0.74 -11.79 -12.48
CA ILE A 94 -0.15 -12.25 -11.23
C ILE A 94 0.11 -13.77 -11.30
N LYS A 95 -0.88 -14.55 -11.75
CA LYS A 95 -0.75 -16.00 -11.89
C LYS A 95 0.42 -16.38 -12.80
N ALA A 96 0.48 -15.79 -14.00
CA ALA A 96 1.56 -16.09 -14.95
C ALA A 96 2.94 -15.67 -14.42
N GLY A 97 3.03 -14.55 -13.69
CA GLY A 97 4.28 -14.12 -13.05
C GLY A 97 4.74 -15.08 -11.95
N VAL A 98 3.81 -15.56 -11.12
CA VAL A 98 4.11 -16.57 -10.09
C VAL A 98 4.56 -17.89 -10.73
N GLU A 99 3.85 -18.36 -11.76
CA GLU A 99 4.23 -19.57 -12.50
C GLU A 99 5.64 -19.45 -13.09
N TYR A 100 5.98 -18.32 -13.69
CA TYR A 100 7.34 -18.06 -14.19
C TYR A 100 8.40 -18.13 -13.09
N LEU A 101 8.14 -17.52 -11.92
CA LEU A 101 9.09 -17.52 -10.80
C LEU A 101 9.28 -18.93 -10.24
N LEU A 102 8.21 -19.73 -10.16
CA LEU A 102 8.27 -21.13 -9.73
C LEU A 102 9.06 -21.99 -10.73
N ASP A 103 8.89 -21.76 -12.03
CA ASP A 103 9.65 -22.46 -13.08
C ASP A 103 11.15 -22.10 -13.05
N THR A 104 11.48 -20.89 -12.59
CA THR A 104 12.87 -20.43 -12.44
C THR A 104 13.49 -20.84 -11.10
N ALA A 105 12.72 -21.44 -10.19
CA ALA A 105 13.22 -21.86 -8.89
C ALA A 105 14.10 -23.11 -9.01
N ARG A 106 15.29 -23.05 -8.40
CA ARG A 106 16.22 -24.18 -8.33
C ARG A 106 15.79 -25.15 -7.22
N PRO A 107 16.24 -26.43 -7.25
CA PRO A 107 15.91 -27.41 -6.21
C PRO A 107 16.36 -27.00 -4.79
N ASN A 108 17.35 -26.11 -4.68
CA ASN A 108 17.82 -25.57 -3.41
C ASN A 108 17.02 -24.34 -2.92
N GLY A 109 15.93 -23.98 -3.59
CA GLY A 109 15.05 -22.88 -3.22
C GLY A 109 15.52 -21.49 -3.66
N LEU A 110 16.68 -21.38 -4.32
CA LEU A 110 17.10 -20.11 -4.92
C LEU A 110 16.31 -19.84 -6.21
N ILE A 111 15.92 -18.58 -6.43
CA ILE A 111 15.18 -18.15 -7.62
C ILE A 111 16.10 -17.21 -8.41
N GLY A 112 16.53 -17.63 -9.60
CA GLY A 112 17.49 -16.90 -10.44
C GLY A 112 18.50 -17.78 -11.16
#